data_AF-B7X0S6-F1
#
_entry.id   AF-B7X0S6-F1
#
_cell.length_a   1.000
_cell.length_b   1.000
_cell.length_c   1.000
_cell.angle_alpha   90.00
_cell.angle_beta   90.00
_cell.angle_gamma   90.00
#
_symmetry.space_group_name_H-M   'P 1'
#
loop_
_entity.id
_entity.type
_entity.pdbx_description
1 polymer ?
#
loop_
_entity_poly.entity_id
_entity_poly.type
_entity_poly.pdbx_seq_one_letter_code
_entity_poly.pdbx_strand_id
1 'polypeptide(L)' 'MTRINTTEIWERHGYRVERIEQVMGAPQRNIYGPDGTLLIEDAEYTQETEALRDLGFID' A
#
# COMPACT_ATOMS: atom_id res chain seq x y z
N MET A 1 10.99 1.28 -15.20
CA MET A 1 10.73 1.43 -13.75
C MET A 1 10.83 0.05 -13.12
N THR A 2 11.79 -0.15 -12.22
CA THR A 2 11.85 -1.37 -11.40
C THR A 2 10.64 -1.36 -10.49
N ARG A 3 9.82 -2.42 -10.52
CA ARG A 3 8.65 -2.53 -9.65
C ARG A 3 9.14 -2.64 -8.21
N ILE A 4 8.78 -1.67 -7.37
CA ILE A 4 9.17 -1.64 -5.96
C ILE A 4 8.18 -2.54 -5.22
N ASN A 5 8.68 -3.33 -4.26
CA ASN A 5 7.82 -4.16 -3.42
C ASN A 5 7.13 -3.30 -2.36
N THR A 6 6.00 -2.67 -2.70
CA THR A 6 5.29 -1.75 -1.79
C THR A 6 4.86 -2.44 -0.50
N THR A 7 4.42 -3.71 -0.57
CA THR A 7 3.98 -4.47 0.61
C THR A 7 5.08 -4.58 1.65
N GLU A 8 6.29 -4.96 1.24
CA GLU A 8 7.41 -5.11 2.18
C GLU A 8 7.78 -3.80 2.86
N ILE A 9 7.68 -2.67 2.14
CA ILE A 9 7.97 -1.35 2.70
C ILE A 9 6.91 -0.99 3.74
N TRP A 10 5.62 -1.12 3.40
CA TRP A 10 4.53 -0.88 4.34
C TRP A 10 4.70 -1.68 5.64
N GLU A 11 4.90 -2.99 5.52
CA GLU A 11 5.05 -3.89 6.67
C GLU A 11 6.29 -3.56 7.50
N ARG A 12 7.41 -3.19 6.86
CA ARG A 12 8.64 -2.75 7.55
C ARG A 12 8.42 -1.50 8.41
N HIS A 13 7.50 -0.63 8.01
CA HIS A 13 7.14 0.59 8.75
C HIS A 13 5.95 0.40 9.70
N GLY A 14 5.48 -0.84 9.89
CA GLY A 14 4.40 -1.17 10.83
C GLY A 14 2.99 -0.94 10.28
N TYR A 15 2.84 -0.72 8.97
CA TYR A 15 1.55 -0.63 8.31
C TYR A 15 1.05 -2.04 7.98
N ARG A 16 -0.27 -2.22 8.04
CA ARG A 16 -0.90 -3.49 7.62
C ARG A 16 -1.40 -3.35 6.18
N VAL A 17 -1.08 -4.35 5.36
CA VAL A 17 -1.56 -4.45 3.99
C VAL A 17 -2.57 -5.60 3.91
N GLU A 18 -3.80 -5.30 3.52
CA GLU A 18 -4.85 -6.28 3.29
C GLU A 18 -5.14 -6.37 1.81
N ARG A 19 -4.96 -7.55 1.22
CA ARG A 19 -5.21 -7.77 -0.20
C ARG A 19 -6.68 -8.09 -0.43
N ILE A 20 -7.29 -7.35 -1.35
CA ILE A 20 -8.67 -7.56 -1.78
C ILE A 20 -8.63 -8.21 -3.16
N GLU A 21 -9.06 -9.47 -3.21
CA GLU A 21 -9.26 -10.18 -4.47
C GLU A 21 -10.51 -9.63 -5.14
N GLN A 22 -10.35 -9.13 -6.37
CA GLN A 22 -11.44 -8.59 -7.16
C GLN A 22 -11.99 -9.67 -8.09
N VAL A 23 -13.32 -9.72 -8.25
CA VAL A 23 -13.99 -10.69 -9.15
C VAL A 23 -13.58 -10.46 -10.62
N MET A 24 -13.29 -9.21 -10.98
CA MET A 24 -12.69 -8.81 -12.26
C MET A 24 -11.72 -7.66 -12.02
N GLY A 25 -10.59 -7.66 -12.74
CA GLY A 25 -9.57 -6.60 -12.66
C GLY A 25 -8.32 -6.99 -11.86
N ALA A 26 -7.47 -6.00 -11.58
CA ALA A 26 -6.27 -6.22 -10.78
C ALA A 26 -6.64 -6.30 -9.29
N PRO A 27 -5.96 -7.14 -8.50
CA PRO A 27 -6.10 -7.16 -7.04
C PRO A 27 -5.78 -5.79 -6.46
N GLN A 28 -6.64 -5.33 -5.56
CA GLN A 28 -6.47 -4.06 -4.83
C GLN A 28 -6.00 -4.33 -3.40
N ARG A 29 -5.62 -3.26 -2.68
CA ARG A 29 -5.10 -3.37 -1.32
C ARG A 29 -5.64 -2.27 -0.42
N ASN A 30 -6.10 -2.65 0.77
CA ASN A 30 -6.31 -1.69 1.85
C ASN A 30 -5.02 -1.53 2.65
N ILE A 31 -4.62 -0.29 2.90
CA ILE A 31 -3.46 0.05 3.71
C ILE A 31 -3.96 0.64 5.02
N TYR A 32 -3.55 0.04 6.14
CA TYR A 32 -3.89 0.51 7.47
C TYR A 32 -2.64 1.04 8.17
N GLY A 33 -2.80 2.15 8.88
CA GLY A 33 -1.77 2.71 9.75
C GLY A 33 -1.40 1.77 10.89
N PRO A 34 -0.28 2.04 11.60
CA PRO A 34 0.14 1.26 12.77
C PRO A 34 -0.89 1.26 13.92
N ASP A 35 -1.77 2.25 13.95
CA ASP A 35 -2.90 2.39 14.87
C ASP A 35 -4.14 1.59 14.45
N GLY A 36 -4.10 0.93 13.28
CA GLY A 36 -5.22 0.19 12.70
C GLY A 36 -6.19 1.06 11.88
N THR A 37 -5.94 2.36 11.74
CA THR A 37 -6.79 3.26 10.93
C THR A 37 -6.61 2.97 9.45
N LEU A 38 -7.70 2.89 8.68
CA LEU A 38 -7.63 2.76 7.22
C LEU A 38 -7.06 4.06 6.62
N LEU A 39 -5.89 3.95 5.97
CA LEU A 39 -5.19 5.06 5.33
C LEU A 39 -5.56 5.19 3.86
N ILE A 40 -5.55 4.06 3.14
CA ILE A 40 -5.88 3.99 1.72
C ILE A 40 -6.80 2.80 1.49
N GLU A 41 -7.99 3.07 0.96
CA GLU A 41 -8.95 2.05 0.54
C GLU A 41 -8.72 1.70 -0.93
N ASP A 42 -8.81 0.42 -1.26
CA ASP A 42 -8.77 -0.10 -2.64
C ASP A 42 -7.58 0.43 -3.46
N ALA A 43 -6.42 0.55 -2.80
CA ALA A 43 -5.25 1.22 -3.33
C ALA A 43 -4.72 0.55 -4.60
N GLU A 44 -4.52 1.38 -5.63
CA GLU A 44 -3.72 1.04 -6.79
C GLU A 44 -2.22 1.21 -6.50
N TYR A 45 -1.39 0.52 -7.29
CA TYR A 45 0.07 0.57 -7.14
C TYR A 45 0.64 1.99 -7.20
N THR A 46 0.07 2.86 -8.04
CA THR A 46 0.46 4.28 -8.15
C THR A 46 0.17 5.02 -6.85
N GLN A 47 -1.02 4.85 -6.28
CA GLN A 47 -1.43 5.49 -5.03
C GLN A 47 -0.56 5.03 -3.86
N GLU A 48 -0.22 3.74 -3.79
CA GLU A 48 0.71 3.25 -2.78
C GLU A 48 2.10 3.88 -2.93
N THR A 49 2.60 3.99 -4.16
CA THR A 49 3.94 4.57 -4.41
C THR A 49 3.97 6.06 -4.05
N GLU A 50 2.91 6.81 -4.35
CA GLU A 50 2.79 8.22 -3.96
C GLU A 50 2.70 8.38 -2.44
N ALA A 51 1.89 7.57 -1.76
CA ALA A 51 1.80 7.61 -0.31
C ALA A 51 3.13 7.24 0.38
N LEU A 52 3.86 6.25 -0.15
CA LEU A 52 5.19 5.90 0.35
C LEU A 52 6.20 7.06 0.18
N ARG A 53 6.08 7.85 -0.89
CA ARG A 53 6.91 9.07 -1.09
C ARG A 53 6.51 10.18 -0.13
N ASP A 54 5.22 10.43 0.04
CA ASP A 54 4.71 11.47 0.94
C ASP A 54 5.08 11.20 2.40
N LEU A 55 5.16 9.92 2.78
CA LEU A 55 5.63 9.47 4.09
C LEU A 55 7.16 9.43 4.20
N GLY A 56 7.90 9.65 3.11
CA GLY A 56 9.36 9.64 3.07
C GLY A 56 10.00 8.26 3.19
N PHE A 57 9.27 7.19 2.86
CA PHE A 57 9.81 5.82 2.90
C PHE A 57 10.61 5.47 1.65
N ILE A 58 10.36 6.18 0.54
CA ILE A 58 11.08 6.08 -0.73
C ILE A 58 11.25 7.47 -1.35
N ASP A 59 12.21 7.58 -2.26
CA ASP A 59 12.49 8.79 -3.08
C ASP A 59 11.73 8.75 -4.42
#